data_AF-A0A9Q0LBZ5-F1
#
_entry.id   AF-A0A9Q0LBZ5-F1
#
_cell.length_a   1.000
_cell.length_b   1.000
_cell.length_c   1.000
_cell.angle_alpha   90.00
_cell.angle_beta   90.00
_cell.angle_gamma   90.00
#
_symmetry.space_group_name_H-M   'P 1'
#
loop_
_entity.id
_entity.type
_entity.pdbx_description
1 polymer ?
#
loop_
_entity_poly.entity_id
_entity_poly.type
_entity_poly.pdbx_seq_one_letter_code
_entity_poly.pdbx_strand_id
1 'polypeptide(L)'
;MFKLKPEYYGVYECNYKWGGMHGIWRGSLEVEIYTDNGKIFVNQKPVRNITMEEEKIIWKRDPNEPNAYCTGASTNGSITFKMKEDSVYYFKKPQIGPLFIGSIQNTGEGPLDFRGVMKKPYSFGLANDFLNVYQSKIQTDFSISCLDGIFTLNRLICKIRLGSHFENFCAFLGEETKSDLEPFMRWIYCGFFENDKEEEKGKKIASKIGFTNFEKEISIAKFNIDISGLLKDENSKDFTIILSNGELVKTHKIILAARSELYRHMFESVVDNSESVPETTNKTSQAFHIFLDSFYTDKIPNEISKSIKEELSDVSEFFQLTSSLQYLFEKLN
;
A
#
# COMPACT_ATOMS: atom_id res chain seq x y z
N MET A 1 15.58 13.97 6.46
CA MET A 1 14.17 13.55 6.56
C MET A 1 14.17 12.17 7.17
N PHE A 2 13.70 12.02 8.41
CA PHE A 2 13.69 10.72 9.08
C PHE A 2 12.52 9.90 8.54
N LYS A 3 12.81 8.69 8.03
CA LYS A 3 11.81 7.73 7.59
C LYS A 3 11.69 6.64 8.66
N LEU A 4 10.47 6.31 9.02
CA LEU A 4 10.17 5.14 9.83
C LEU A 4 10.59 3.88 9.04
N LYS A 5 10.99 2.80 9.74
CA LYS A 5 11.34 1.56 9.03
C LYS A 5 10.08 0.94 8.40
N PRO A 6 10.16 0.37 7.18
CA PRO A 6 9.00 -0.23 6.51
C PRO A 6 8.29 -1.32 7.29
N GLU A 7 9.00 -2.04 8.16
CA GLU A 7 8.41 -3.04 9.05
C GLU A 7 7.35 -2.47 10.02
N TYR A 8 7.36 -1.16 10.30
CA TYR A 8 6.41 -0.51 11.21
C TYR A 8 5.15 0.02 10.51
N TYR A 9 5.01 -0.24 9.21
CA TYR A 9 3.83 0.16 8.45
C TYR A 9 2.73 -0.87 8.61
N GLY A 10 1.56 -0.47 9.09
CA GLY A 10 0.46 -1.40 9.28
C GLY A 10 -0.78 -0.83 9.95
N VAL A 11 -1.82 -1.65 9.98
CA VAL A 11 -2.97 -1.47 10.86
C VAL A 11 -2.64 -2.13 12.19
N TYR A 12 -2.80 -1.37 13.26
CA TYR A 12 -2.56 -1.80 14.62
C TYR A 12 -3.88 -1.87 15.38
N GLU A 13 -4.07 -2.96 16.11
CA GLU A 13 -5.09 -3.06 17.14
C GLU A 13 -4.50 -2.48 18.43
N CYS A 14 -5.16 -1.49 19.00
CA CYS A 14 -4.66 -0.70 20.10
C CYS A 14 -5.54 -0.83 21.34
N ASN A 15 -4.92 -1.13 22.48
CA ASN A 15 -5.55 -1.02 23.79
C ASN A 15 -5.07 0.27 24.47
N TYR A 16 -5.90 0.90 25.31
CA TYR A 16 -5.52 2.12 26.04
C TYR A 16 -5.84 2.02 27.53
N LYS A 17 -5.12 2.75 28.39
CA LYS A 17 -5.41 2.87 29.83
C LYS A 17 -5.28 4.30 30.33
N TRP A 18 -6.16 4.65 31.27
CA TRP A 18 -6.14 5.92 31.98
C TRP A 18 -5.54 5.75 33.39
N GLY A 19 -4.73 6.72 33.84
CA GLY A 19 -4.25 6.78 35.23
C GLY A 19 -2.87 6.18 35.48
N GLY A 20 -2.02 6.08 34.45
CA GLY A 20 -0.62 5.67 34.59
C GLY A 20 -0.45 4.21 35.04
N MET A 21 0.45 3.95 35.99
CA MET A 21 0.85 2.58 36.37
C MET A 21 -0.30 1.72 36.91
N HIS A 22 -1.30 2.34 37.54
CA HIS A 22 -2.43 1.65 38.18
C HIS A 22 -3.73 1.70 37.36
N GLY A 23 -3.66 2.21 36.12
CA GLY A 23 -4.80 2.30 35.22
C GLY A 23 -5.31 0.95 34.74
N ILE A 24 -6.62 0.87 34.46
CA ILE A 24 -7.25 -0.33 33.86
C ILE A 24 -7.25 -0.17 32.34
N TRP A 25 -6.77 -1.19 31.62
CA TRP A 25 -6.83 -1.25 30.15
C TRP A 25 -8.28 -1.37 29.68
N ARG A 26 -8.64 -0.58 28.67
CA ARG A 26 -9.97 -0.48 28.07
C ARG A 26 -9.88 -0.48 26.55
N GLY A 27 -10.93 -1.02 25.94
CA GLY A 27 -11.31 -0.86 24.53
C GLY A 27 -10.32 -1.40 23.49
N SER A 28 -10.81 -1.56 22.27
CA SER A 28 -9.98 -1.71 21.06
C SER A 28 -10.15 -0.43 20.23
N LEU A 29 -9.10 0.38 20.13
CA LEU A 29 -9.00 1.44 19.14
C LEU A 29 -8.22 0.90 17.93
N GLU A 30 -8.64 1.25 16.73
CA GLU A 30 -7.83 0.97 15.54
C GLU A 30 -6.89 2.15 15.28
N VAL A 31 -5.59 1.86 15.18
CA VAL A 31 -4.55 2.84 14.86
C VAL A 31 -3.95 2.40 13.54
N GLU A 32 -4.08 3.21 12.51
CA GLU A 32 -3.48 2.95 11.21
C GLU A 32 -2.21 3.78 11.07
N ILE A 33 -1.09 3.09 10.91
CA ILE A 33 0.21 3.71 10.73
C ILE A 33 0.62 3.43 9.28
N TYR A 34 0.44 4.41 8.43
CA TYR A 34 1.13 4.45 7.14
C TYR A 34 2.59 4.87 7.46
N THR A 35 3.59 4.69 6.59
CA THR A 35 4.01 5.84 5.78
C THR A 35 5.38 5.75 5.11
N ASP A 36 5.52 6.36 3.93
CA ASP A 36 6.79 6.97 3.52
C ASP A 36 7.00 8.44 4.02
N ASN A 37 5.97 9.10 4.61
CA ASN A 37 5.98 10.49 5.13
C ASN A 37 5.27 10.79 6.48
N GLY A 38 5.16 9.85 7.42
CA GLY A 38 4.70 10.10 8.79
C GLY A 38 3.20 10.28 9.10
N LYS A 39 2.27 10.36 8.14
CA LYS A 39 0.81 10.27 8.37
C LYS A 39 0.37 9.05 9.20
N ILE A 40 0.05 9.31 10.46
CA ILE A 40 -0.61 8.37 11.38
C ILE A 40 -2.10 8.69 11.41
N PHE A 41 -2.95 7.68 11.42
CA PHE A 41 -4.36 7.83 11.70
C PHE A 41 -4.72 7.13 13.00
N VAL A 42 -5.43 7.82 13.87
CA VAL A 42 -6.02 7.25 15.07
C VAL A 42 -7.52 7.30 14.89
N ASN A 43 -8.17 6.14 14.80
CA ASN A 43 -9.60 6.03 14.53
C ASN A 43 -10.02 6.79 13.26
N GLN A 44 -9.32 6.53 12.14
CA GLN A 44 -9.54 7.14 10.81
C GLN A 44 -9.32 8.66 10.75
N LYS A 45 -8.72 9.27 11.79
CA LYS A 45 -8.41 10.71 11.82
C LYS A 45 -6.90 10.94 11.74
N PRO A 46 -6.42 11.83 10.86
CA PRO A 46 -5.00 12.07 10.69
C PRO A 46 -4.41 12.80 11.90
N VAL A 47 -3.23 12.36 12.33
CA VAL A 47 -2.36 13.04 13.30
C VAL A 47 -1.44 13.98 12.52
N ARG A 48 -1.30 15.22 13.01
CA ARG A 48 -0.48 16.28 12.38
C ARG A 48 0.73 16.64 13.25
N ASN A 49 1.63 17.47 12.72
CA ASN A 49 2.84 17.96 13.42
C ASN A 49 3.74 16.84 13.97
N ILE A 50 3.94 15.84 13.12
CA ILE A 50 4.70 14.63 13.44
C ILE A 50 6.19 14.87 13.25
N THR A 51 6.97 14.50 14.26
CA THR A 51 8.42 14.37 14.24
C THR A 51 8.76 12.89 14.36
N MET A 52 9.66 12.40 13.52
CA MET A 52 10.11 11.01 13.54
C MET A 52 11.56 10.93 14.02
N GLU A 53 11.81 10.02 14.95
CA GLU A 53 13.10 9.73 15.58
C GLU A 53 13.30 8.20 15.58
N GLU A 54 13.94 7.65 14.54
CA GLU A 54 14.23 6.21 14.38
C GLU A 54 12.99 5.30 14.59
N GLU A 55 12.80 4.81 15.80
CA GLU A 55 11.71 3.90 16.22
C GLU A 55 10.62 4.63 16.99
N LYS A 56 10.63 5.97 16.97
CA LYS A 56 9.71 6.81 17.72
C LYS A 56 9.06 7.83 16.82
N ILE A 57 7.76 7.96 16.97
CA ILE A 57 6.96 9.03 16.40
C ILE A 57 6.50 9.92 17.54
N ILE A 58 6.69 11.22 17.39
CA ILE A 58 6.25 12.24 18.35
C ILE A 58 5.35 13.20 17.60
N TRP A 59 4.25 13.64 18.21
CA TRP A 59 3.47 14.74 17.67
C TRP A 59 3.17 15.77 18.75
N LYS A 60 3.09 17.01 18.32
CA LYS A 60 2.80 18.15 19.20
C LYS A 60 1.46 18.76 18.84
N ARG A 61 0.81 19.31 19.87
CA ARG A 61 -0.41 20.10 19.70
C ARG A 61 -0.16 21.25 18.71
N ASP A 62 -1.08 21.42 17.75
CA ASP A 62 -1.17 22.66 16.98
C ASP A 62 -1.98 23.71 17.78
N PRO A 63 -1.39 24.86 18.15
CA PRO A 63 -2.12 25.90 18.86
C PRO A 63 -3.21 26.57 17.99
N ASN A 64 -3.11 26.48 16.66
CA ASN A 64 -3.99 27.17 15.72
C ASN A 64 -5.20 26.34 15.27
N GLU A 65 -5.21 25.02 15.55
CA GLU A 65 -6.30 24.12 15.19
C GLU A 65 -6.90 23.41 16.43
N PRO A 66 -7.62 24.14 17.30
CA PRO A 66 -8.16 23.59 18.55
C PRO A 66 -9.20 22.47 18.36
N ASN A 67 -9.72 22.30 17.14
CA ASN A 67 -10.75 21.33 16.78
C ASN A 67 -10.22 20.12 15.97
N ALA A 68 -8.92 20.04 15.71
CA ALA A 68 -8.33 18.85 15.11
C ALA A 68 -8.40 17.70 16.14
N TYR A 69 -9.38 16.81 15.96
CA TYR A 69 -9.63 15.67 16.84
C TYR A 69 -8.42 14.70 16.84
N CYS A 70 -7.47 14.94 17.73
CA CYS A 70 -7.11 13.91 18.71
C CYS A 70 -8.14 14.08 19.86
N THR A 71 -8.63 13.01 20.46
CA THR A 71 -9.74 13.05 21.43
C THR A 71 -9.49 14.06 22.57
N GLY A 72 -10.09 15.25 22.46
CA GLY A 72 -9.92 16.37 23.39
C GLY A 72 -8.87 17.38 22.90
N ALA A 73 -9.25 18.65 22.87
CA ALA A 73 -8.30 19.74 22.64
C ALA A 73 -7.13 19.57 23.63
N SER A 74 -5.89 19.53 23.13
CA SER A 74 -4.61 19.60 23.87
C SER A 74 -3.83 18.32 24.20
N THR A 75 -3.37 17.57 23.19
CA THR A 75 -2.47 16.42 23.44
C THR A 75 -1.15 16.47 22.69
N ASN A 76 -0.04 16.46 23.44
CA ASN A 76 1.22 15.93 22.93
C ASN A 76 1.16 14.42 23.01
N GLY A 77 1.75 13.73 22.04
CA GLY A 77 1.81 12.28 22.08
C GLY A 77 3.07 11.71 21.47
N SER A 78 3.33 10.45 21.79
CA SER A 78 4.39 9.70 21.15
C SER A 78 4.04 8.23 21.04
N ILE A 79 4.52 7.58 20.00
CA ILE A 79 4.53 6.14 19.73
C ILE A 79 6.00 5.73 19.68
N THR A 80 6.38 4.65 20.34
CA THR A 80 7.68 4.01 20.23
C THR A 80 7.46 2.57 19.81
N PHE A 81 7.97 2.20 18.64
CA PHE A 81 7.93 0.86 18.11
C PHE A 81 8.98 -0.02 18.77
N LYS A 82 8.64 -1.29 18.91
CA LYS A 82 9.52 -2.34 19.43
C LYS A 82 9.36 -3.57 18.56
N MET A 83 10.48 -4.12 18.09
CA MET A 83 10.48 -5.30 17.22
C MET A 83 10.01 -6.56 17.94
N LYS A 84 10.33 -6.71 19.24
CA LYS A 84 9.82 -7.76 20.13
C LYS A 84 9.87 -7.28 21.58
N GLU A 85 8.83 -7.56 22.36
CA GLU A 85 8.91 -7.61 23.82
C GLU A 85 8.44 -8.99 24.29
N ASP A 86 9.18 -9.59 25.22
CA ASP A 86 8.83 -10.85 25.93
C ASP A 86 7.64 -10.69 26.88
N SER A 87 6.94 -9.56 26.83
CA SER A 87 5.88 -9.24 27.76
C SER A 87 4.56 -9.87 27.32
N VAL A 88 4.42 -11.16 27.61
CA VAL A 88 3.16 -11.95 27.54
C VAL A 88 2.03 -11.35 28.40
N TYR A 89 2.35 -10.37 29.27
CA TYR A 89 1.46 -9.84 30.30
C TYR A 89 0.17 -9.16 29.79
N TYR A 90 0.09 -8.75 28.52
CA TYR A 90 -0.96 -7.82 28.09
C TYR A 90 -1.86 -8.32 26.96
N PHE A 91 -1.35 -9.19 26.08
CA PHE A 91 -2.12 -9.73 24.98
C PHE A 91 -2.32 -11.23 25.16
N LYS A 92 -3.57 -11.68 25.09
CA LYS A 92 -3.94 -13.10 25.29
C LYS A 92 -3.46 -14.02 24.16
N LYS A 93 -2.97 -13.48 23.05
CA LYS A 93 -2.56 -14.21 21.85
C LYS A 93 -1.08 -13.91 21.52
N PRO A 94 -0.35 -14.85 20.89
CA PRO A 94 0.95 -14.58 20.30
C PRO A 94 0.88 -13.37 19.35
N GLN A 95 1.88 -12.51 19.43
CA GLN A 95 1.94 -11.27 18.64
C GLN A 95 2.59 -11.55 17.29
N ILE A 96 2.03 -10.99 16.21
CA ILE A 96 2.53 -11.17 14.84
C ILE A 96 3.05 -9.82 14.36
N GLY A 97 4.32 -9.53 14.59
CA GLY A 97 4.99 -8.32 14.11
C GLY A 97 5.26 -7.25 15.18
N PRO A 98 5.65 -6.03 14.76
CA PRO A 98 6.04 -4.98 15.67
C PRO A 98 4.93 -4.55 16.62
N LEU A 99 5.34 -4.21 17.83
CA LEU A 99 4.50 -3.64 18.86
C LEU A 99 4.80 -2.15 18.92
N PHE A 100 3.87 -1.36 19.44
CA PHE A 100 4.22 -0.04 19.90
C PHE A 100 3.68 0.24 21.29
N ILE A 101 4.40 1.09 22.01
CA ILE A 101 3.96 1.72 23.24
C ILE A 101 3.88 3.20 22.97
N GLY A 102 2.84 3.86 23.43
CA GLY A 102 2.84 5.29 23.43
C GLY A 102 1.97 5.89 24.50
N SER A 103 1.99 7.21 24.53
CA SER A 103 1.33 8.02 25.54
C SER A 103 0.77 9.27 24.87
N ILE A 104 -0.43 9.64 25.27
CA ILE A 104 -1.08 10.91 24.99
C ILE A 104 -1.32 11.60 26.33
N GLN A 105 -1.03 12.90 26.43
CA GLN A 105 -1.33 13.66 27.64
C GLN A 105 -2.21 14.86 27.32
N ASN A 106 -3.45 14.85 27.83
CA ASN A 106 -4.37 15.98 27.80
C ASN A 106 -4.02 17.00 28.91
N THR A 107 -4.27 18.28 28.66
CA THR A 107 -4.11 19.31 29.71
C THR A 107 -5.08 19.06 30.86
N GLY A 108 -4.57 18.88 32.07
CA GLY A 108 -5.38 18.66 33.26
C GLY A 108 -5.81 17.20 33.49
N GLU A 109 -5.42 16.27 32.61
CA GLU A 109 -5.68 14.84 32.77
C GLU A 109 -4.36 14.06 32.95
N GLY A 110 -4.46 12.87 33.55
CA GLY A 110 -3.33 11.93 33.59
C GLY A 110 -2.97 11.40 32.20
N PRO A 111 -1.77 10.82 32.01
CA PRO A 111 -1.39 10.24 30.73
C PRO A 111 -2.34 9.10 30.35
N LEU A 112 -2.78 9.13 29.10
CA LEU A 112 -3.44 8.05 28.39
C LEU A 112 -2.35 7.22 27.73
N ASP A 113 -2.02 6.08 28.34
CA ASP A 113 -1.07 5.15 27.75
C ASP A 113 -1.81 4.27 26.72
N PHE A 114 -1.19 4.03 25.58
CA PHE A 114 -1.72 3.14 24.56
C PHE A 114 -0.67 2.15 24.09
N ARG A 115 -1.12 0.96 23.68
CA ARG A 115 -0.27 -0.10 23.18
C ARG A 115 -0.91 -0.75 21.98
N GLY A 116 -0.18 -0.77 20.89
CA GLY A 116 -0.62 -1.36 19.63
C GLY A 116 0.10 -2.67 19.37
N VAL A 117 -0.65 -3.66 18.88
CA VAL A 117 -0.10 -4.80 18.17
C VAL A 117 -0.42 -4.65 16.70
N MET A 118 0.58 -4.88 15.84
CA MET A 118 0.33 -4.94 14.42
C MET A 118 -0.67 -6.07 14.13
N LYS A 119 -1.84 -5.70 13.62
CA LYS A 119 -2.88 -6.63 13.18
C LYS A 119 -2.64 -7.04 11.73
N LYS A 120 -2.16 -6.09 10.93
CA LYS A 120 -1.90 -6.28 9.50
C LYS A 120 -0.76 -5.37 9.05
N PRO A 121 0.39 -5.90 8.60
CA PRO A 121 1.39 -5.05 7.95
C PRO A 121 0.78 -4.42 6.69
N TYR A 122 1.06 -3.14 6.47
CA TYR A 122 0.86 -2.51 5.18
C TYR A 122 2.03 -2.93 4.33
N SER A 123 1.78 -3.79 3.35
CA SER A 123 2.72 -3.94 2.28
C SER A 123 2.70 -2.68 1.43
N PHE A 124 3.75 -1.88 1.60
CA PHE A 124 4.15 -0.89 0.62
C PHE A 124 4.65 -1.55 -0.65
N GLY A 125 4.86 -2.86 -0.64
CA GLY A 125 5.37 -3.62 -1.77
C GLY A 125 4.59 -3.38 -3.05
N LEU A 126 3.28 -3.61 -3.00
CA LEU A 126 2.43 -3.45 -4.17
C LEU A 126 2.42 -2.00 -4.66
N ALA A 127 2.25 -1.03 -3.75
CA ALA A 127 2.25 0.39 -4.09
C ALA A 127 3.61 0.87 -4.66
N ASN A 128 4.72 0.39 -4.11
CA ASN A 128 6.07 0.74 -4.56
C ASN A 128 6.41 0.10 -5.90
N ASP A 129 6.01 -1.14 -6.12
CA ASP A 129 6.21 -1.82 -7.41
C ASP A 129 5.45 -1.09 -8.52
N PHE A 130 4.23 -0.61 -8.25
CA PHE A 130 3.47 0.20 -9.20
C PHE A 130 3.97 1.63 -9.33
N LEU A 131 4.52 2.23 -8.27
CA LEU A 131 5.24 3.50 -8.40
C LEU A 131 6.45 3.34 -9.34
N ASN A 132 7.17 2.23 -9.24
CA ASN A 132 8.27 1.92 -10.15
C ASN A 132 7.77 1.70 -11.59
N VAL A 133 6.63 1.04 -11.79
CA VAL A 133 5.97 0.95 -13.11
C VAL A 133 5.77 2.33 -13.74
N TYR A 134 5.26 3.28 -12.97
CA TYR A 134 5.10 4.65 -13.43
C TYR A 134 6.42 5.34 -13.76
N GLN A 135 7.39 5.29 -12.85
CA GLN A 135 8.69 5.96 -12.99
C GLN A 135 9.52 5.41 -14.16
N SER A 136 9.50 4.09 -14.34
CA SER A 136 10.20 3.40 -15.42
C SER A 136 9.39 3.30 -16.72
N LYS A 137 8.15 3.82 -16.75
CA LYS A 137 7.25 3.78 -17.92
C LYS A 137 6.97 2.37 -18.43
N ILE A 138 6.89 1.40 -17.52
CA ILE A 138 6.66 0.00 -17.84
C ILE A 138 5.22 -0.19 -18.34
N GLN A 139 5.06 -0.91 -19.45
CA GLN A 139 3.76 -1.27 -20.01
C GLN A 139 2.80 -0.06 -20.18
N THR A 140 3.33 1.06 -20.69
CA THR A 140 2.53 2.25 -20.99
C THR A 140 1.88 2.11 -22.38
N ASP A 141 0.57 2.31 -22.46
CA ASP A 141 -0.26 2.15 -23.67
C ASP A 141 -1.14 3.39 -23.93
N PHE A 142 -0.97 4.43 -23.11
CA PHE A 142 -1.78 5.63 -23.15
C PHE A 142 -0.92 6.88 -22.96
N SER A 143 -0.98 7.79 -23.92
CA SER A 143 -0.26 9.06 -23.85
C SER A 143 -1.23 10.22 -23.68
N ILE A 144 -0.90 11.16 -22.80
CA ILE A 144 -1.70 12.36 -22.57
C ILE A 144 -0.81 13.59 -22.63
N SER A 145 -1.24 14.57 -23.44
CA SER A 145 -0.58 15.87 -23.55
C SER A 145 -1.01 16.80 -22.42
N CYS A 146 -0.06 17.58 -21.94
CA CYS A 146 -0.23 18.68 -20.99
C CYS A 146 0.51 19.92 -21.54
N LEU A 147 0.44 21.06 -20.86
CA LEU A 147 0.94 22.35 -21.39
C LEU A 147 2.42 22.31 -21.80
N ASP A 148 3.26 21.59 -21.07
CA ASP A 148 4.71 21.55 -21.21
C ASP A 148 5.26 20.13 -21.47
N GLY A 149 4.41 19.19 -21.91
CA GLY A 149 4.88 17.90 -22.42
C GLY A 149 3.83 16.80 -22.48
N ILE A 150 4.30 15.55 -22.46
CA ILE A 150 3.46 14.35 -22.55
C ILE A 150 3.75 13.41 -21.37
N PHE A 151 2.69 12.86 -20.78
CA PHE A 151 2.73 11.70 -19.89
C PHE A 151 2.44 10.43 -20.68
N THR A 152 3.20 9.37 -20.39
CA THR A 152 2.95 8.01 -20.88
C THR A 152 2.53 7.17 -19.69
N LEU A 153 1.32 6.63 -19.73
CA LEU A 153 0.64 5.95 -18.64
C LEU A 153 0.09 4.60 -19.13
N ASN A 154 -0.39 3.80 -18.21
CA ASN A 154 -1.15 2.59 -18.46
C ASN A 154 -2.64 2.90 -18.28
N ARG A 155 -3.42 2.72 -19.34
CA ARG A 155 -4.85 3.04 -19.40
C ARG A 155 -5.65 2.28 -18.36
N LEU A 156 -5.34 1.01 -18.13
CA LEU A 156 -6.05 0.17 -17.17
C LEU A 156 -5.89 0.71 -15.74
N ILE A 157 -4.66 1.08 -15.36
CA ILE A 157 -4.40 1.67 -14.03
C ILE A 157 -5.12 3.00 -13.86
N CYS A 158 -5.09 3.88 -14.86
CA CYS A 158 -5.86 5.12 -14.77
C CYS A 158 -7.37 4.87 -14.68
N LYS A 159 -7.91 3.93 -15.47
CA LYS A 159 -9.35 3.61 -15.45
C LYS A 159 -9.81 3.05 -14.12
N ILE A 160 -9.07 2.11 -13.52
CA ILE A 160 -9.51 1.53 -12.24
C ILE A 160 -9.43 2.54 -11.10
N ARG A 161 -8.46 3.46 -11.15
CA ARG A 161 -8.23 4.45 -10.10
C ARG A 161 -9.15 5.66 -10.20
N LEU A 162 -9.56 6.03 -11.41
CA LEU A 162 -10.42 7.19 -11.65
C LEU A 162 -11.88 6.81 -11.92
N GLY A 163 -12.16 5.56 -12.27
CA GLY A 163 -13.51 5.07 -12.56
C GLY A 163 -14.21 5.92 -13.62
N SER A 164 -15.42 6.40 -13.30
CA SER A 164 -16.21 7.27 -14.17
C SER A 164 -15.57 8.63 -14.46
N HIS A 165 -14.55 9.03 -13.70
CA HIS A 165 -13.85 10.31 -13.88
C HIS A 165 -12.72 10.24 -14.91
N PHE A 166 -12.39 9.04 -15.42
CA PHE A 166 -11.28 8.85 -16.36
C PHE A 166 -11.43 9.72 -17.63
N GLU A 167 -12.62 9.82 -18.21
CA GLU A 167 -12.84 10.62 -19.42
C GLU A 167 -12.71 12.14 -19.13
N ASN A 168 -13.25 12.61 -18.01
CA ASN A 168 -13.08 14.00 -17.58
C ASN A 168 -11.61 14.34 -17.33
N PHE A 169 -10.87 13.40 -16.73
CA PHE A 169 -9.44 13.51 -16.52
C PHE A 169 -8.71 13.66 -17.85
N CYS A 170 -9.00 12.82 -18.85
CA CYS A 170 -8.39 12.93 -20.17
C CYS A 170 -8.65 14.28 -20.84
N ALA A 171 -9.86 14.83 -20.70
CA ALA A 171 -10.21 16.13 -21.27
C ALA A 171 -9.52 17.31 -20.58
N PHE A 172 -9.27 17.20 -19.26
CA PHE A 172 -8.78 18.29 -18.43
C PHE A 172 -7.25 18.53 -18.55
N LEU A 173 -6.47 17.49 -18.85
CA LEU A 173 -5.01 17.51 -18.69
C LEU A 173 -4.25 18.49 -19.58
N GLY A 174 -4.86 18.94 -20.69
CA GLY A 174 -4.26 19.91 -21.60
C GLY A 174 -4.03 21.30 -20.99
N GLU A 175 -4.65 21.59 -19.84
CA GLU A 175 -4.61 22.91 -19.18
C GLU A 175 -3.60 23.01 -18.03
N GLU A 176 -2.92 21.92 -17.69
CA GLU A 176 -2.01 21.87 -16.54
C GLU A 176 -0.56 21.60 -16.97
N THR A 177 0.40 21.95 -16.10
CA THR A 177 1.82 21.64 -16.32
C THR A 177 2.16 20.25 -15.78
N LYS A 178 3.26 19.67 -16.25
CA LYS A 178 3.81 18.42 -15.71
C LYS A 178 4.06 18.53 -14.21
N SER A 179 4.62 19.64 -13.74
CA SER A 179 4.94 19.83 -12.32
C SER A 179 3.69 19.87 -11.43
N ASP A 180 2.56 20.29 -11.99
CA ASP A 180 1.30 20.32 -11.25
C ASP A 180 0.59 18.97 -11.27
N LEU A 181 0.68 18.23 -12.38
CA LEU A 181 0.07 16.91 -12.54
C LEU A 181 0.86 15.77 -11.89
N GLU A 182 2.18 15.89 -11.79
CA GLU A 182 3.08 14.82 -11.33
C GLU A 182 2.65 14.17 -10.01
N PRO A 183 2.28 14.91 -8.94
CA PRO A 183 1.83 14.28 -7.70
C PRO A 183 0.56 13.45 -7.89
N PHE A 184 -0.37 13.92 -8.73
CA PHE A 184 -1.61 13.21 -9.01
C PHE A 184 -1.36 11.94 -9.83
N MET A 185 -0.45 12.01 -10.80
CA MET A 185 -0.01 10.83 -11.58
C MET A 185 0.61 9.77 -10.67
N ARG A 186 1.47 10.17 -9.75
CA ARG A 186 2.05 9.25 -8.75
C ARG A 186 0.98 8.63 -7.87
N TRP A 187 0.03 9.42 -7.35
CA TRP A 187 -1.08 8.91 -6.55
C TRP A 187 -1.94 7.87 -7.29
N ILE A 188 -2.13 8.01 -8.61
CA ILE A 188 -2.82 7.00 -9.41
C ILE A 188 -2.11 5.64 -9.24
N TYR A 189 -0.78 5.63 -9.21
CA TYR A 189 0.03 4.40 -9.19
C TYR A 189 0.43 3.89 -7.80
N CYS A 190 0.33 4.68 -6.74
CA CYS A 190 0.72 4.20 -5.40
C CYS A 190 -0.31 4.48 -4.29
N GLY A 191 -1.32 5.29 -4.57
CA GLY A 191 -2.38 5.62 -3.61
C GLY A 191 -2.01 6.58 -2.50
N PHE A 192 -0.82 7.19 -2.53
CA PHE A 192 -0.41 8.19 -1.54
C PHE A 192 0.33 9.38 -2.17
N PHE A 193 0.45 10.46 -1.39
CA PHE A 193 1.24 11.65 -1.71
C PHE A 193 2.45 11.75 -0.79
N GLU A 194 3.53 12.37 -1.28
CA GLU A 194 4.73 12.48 -0.45
C GLU A 194 4.61 13.50 0.68
N ASN A 195 3.73 14.47 0.57
CA ASN A 195 3.57 15.49 1.59
C ASN A 195 2.24 16.19 1.39
N ASP A 196 1.89 17.05 2.33
CA ASP A 196 0.62 17.77 2.31
C ASP A 196 0.53 18.74 1.12
N LYS A 197 1.66 19.32 0.68
CA LYS A 197 1.68 20.18 -0.51
C LYS A 197 1.32 19.41 -1.78
N GLU A 198 1.84 18.21 -1.94
CA GLU A 198 1.48 17.31 -3.03
C GLU A 198 0.02 16.86 -2.95
N GLU A 199 -0.46 16.54 -1.75
CA GLU A 199 -1.86 16.17 -1.53
C GLU A 199 -2.81 17.30 -1.93
N GLU A 200 -2.53 18.54 -1.54
CA GLU A 200 -3.35 19.69 -1.91
C GLU A 200 -3.37 19.93 -3.43
N LYS A 201 -2.24 19.72 -4.12
CA LYS A 201 -2.21 19.72 -5.60
C LYS A 201 -3.11 18.62 -6.17
N GLY A 202 -3.01 17.41 -5.64
CA GLY A 202 -3.83 16.27 -6.06
C GLY A 202 -5.32 16.51 -5.85
N LYS A 203 -5.72 17.05 -4.69
CA LYS A 203 -7.11 17.44 -4.39
C LYS A 203 -7.64 18.49 -5.36
N LYS A 204 -6.82 19.48 -5.72
CA LYS A 204 -7.18 20.49 -6.72
C LYS A 204 -7.48 19.86 -8.07
N ILE A 205 -6.64 18.93 -8.54
CA ILE A 205 -6.86 18.20 -9.80
C ILE A 205 -8.12 17.33 -9.70
N ALA A 206 -8.27 16.57 -8.62
CA ALA A 206 -9.43 15.71 -8.37
C ALA A 206 -10.75 16.52 -8.42
N SER A 207 -10.78 17.69 -7.78
CA SER A 207 -11.93 18.59 -7.80
C SER A 207 -12.28 19.04 -9.23
N LYS A 208 -11.27 19.42 -10.02
CA LYS A 208 -11.47 19.88 -11.41
C LYS A 208 -12.05 18.81 -12.34
N ILE A 209 -11.73 17.53 -12.10
CA ILE A 209 -12.29 16.40 -12.88
C ILE A 209 -13.62 15.87 -12.31
N GLY A 210 -14.14 16.51 -11.26
CA GLY A 210 -15.39 16.15 -10.60
C GLY A 210 -15.29 14.94 -9.66
N PHE A 211 -14.10 14.58 -9.19
CA PHE A 211 -13.87 13.44 -8.30
C PHE A 211 -14.24 13.81 -6.85
N THR A 212 -15.54 13.93 -6.59
CA THR A 212 -16.09 14.20 -5.25
C THR A 212 -15.85 12.98 -4.35
N ASN A 213 -15.30 13.17 -3.14
CA ASN A 213 -14.81 12.12 -2.21
C ASN A 213 -13.37 11.65 -2.40
N PHE A 214 -12.56 12.36 -3.19
CA PHE A 214 -11.14 12.02 -3.38
C PHE A 214 -10.39 11.70 -2.09
N GLU A 215 -10.65 12.42 -0.98
CA GLU A 215 -9.98 12.21 0.31
C GLU A 215 -10.10 10.79 0.87
N LYS A 216 -11.20 10.08 0.58
CA LYS A 216 -11.39 8.67 0.98
C LYS A 216 -10.59 7.70 0.11
N GLU A 217 -10.16 8.17 -1.06
CA GLU A 217 -9.42 7.43 -2.07
C GLU A 217 -7.90 7.59 -1.92
N ILE A 218 -7.46 8.56 -1.11
CA ILE A 218 -6.05 8.82 -0.77
C ILE A 218 -5.57 7.84 0.30
N SER A 219 -5.53 6.56 -0.05
CA SER A 219 -4.87 5.56 0.80
C SER A 219 -4.27 4.41 -0.02
N ILE A 220 -3.16 3.88 0.49
CA ILE A 220 -2.55 2.63 0.02
C ILE A 220 -3.55 1.46 0.16
N ALA A 221 -4.38 1.48 1.21
CA ALA A 221 -5.41 0.47 1.41
C ALA A 221 -6.38 0.43 0.23
N LYS A 222 -6.86 1.60 -0.20
CA LYS A 222 -7.74 1.72 -1.36
C LYS A 222 -7.04 1.33 -2.65
N PHE A 223 -5.79 1.76 -2.85
CA PHE A 223 -4.97 1.31 -3.99
C PHE A 223 -4.86 -0.21 -4.06
N ASN A 224 -4.53 -0.87 -2.95
CA ASN A 224 -4.43 -2.33 -2.91
C ASN A 224 -5.79 -3.00 -3.18
N ILE A 225 -6.90 -2.41 -2.71
CA ILE A 225 -8.25 -2.89 -3.04
C ILE A 225 -8.49 -2.81 -4.55
N ASP A 226 -8.19 -1.67 -5.17
CA ASP A 226 -8.37 -1.47 -6.61
C ASP A 226 -7.55 -2.49 -7.41
N ILE A 227 -6.24 -2.59 -7.15
CA ILE A 227 -5.38 -3.55 -7.84
C ILE A 227 -5.84 -5.00 -7.61
N SER A 228 -6.21 -5.37 -6.39
CA SER A 228 -6.75 -6.71 -6.11
C SER A 228 -8.08 -6.98 -6.82
N GLY A 229 -8.85 -5.93 -7.13
CA GLY A 229 -10.09 -6.01 -7.88
C GLY A 229 -9.87 -6.51 -9.31
N LEU A 230 -8.73 -6.18 -9.93
CA LEU A 230 -8.38 -6.64 -11.28
C LEU A 230 -8.33 -8.15 -11.41
N LEU A 231 -7.99 -8.87 -10.33
CA LEU A 231 -7.95 -10.34 -10.36
C LEU A 231 -9.29 -10.95 -10.83
N LYS A 232 -10.40 -10.29 -10.46
CA LYS A 232 -11.78 -10.71 -10.78
C LYS A 232 -12.32 -10.11 -12.07
N ASP A 233 -11.63 -9.14 -12.67
CA ASP A 233 -12.04 -8.52 -13.93
C ASP A 233 -11.51 -9.36 -15.10
N GLU A 234 -12.35 -10.28 -15.59
CA GLU A 234 -11.99 -11.11 -16.73
C GLU A 234 -11.90 -10.34 -18.05
N ASN A 235 -12.54 -9.16 -18.14
CA ASN A 235 -12.63 -8.41 -19.39
C ASN A 235 -11.40 -7.55 -19.66
N SER A 236 -10.66 -7.18 -18.61
CA SER A 236 -9.45 -6.37 -18.72
C SER A 236 -8.17 -7.19 -18.93
N LYS A 237 -8.24 -8.52 -18.80
CA LYS A 237 -7.09 -9.43 -18.94
C LYS A 237 -6.62 -9.47 -20.39
N ASP A 238 -5.34 -9.14 -20.60
CA ASP A 238 -4.70 -8.95 -21.90
C ASP A 238 -3.58 -9.96 -22.18
N PHE A 239 -3.46 -11.00 -21.33
CA PHE A 239 -2.44 -12.02 -21.45
C PHE A 239 -2.89 -13.38 -20.94
N THR A 240 -2.36 -14.46 -21.51
CA THR A 240 -2.67 -15.84 -21.13
C THR A 240 -1.41 -16.65 -20.85
N ILE A 241 -1.35 -17.30 -19.71
CA ILE A 241 -0.28 -18.25 -19.36
C ILE A 241 -0.82 -19.67 -19.57
N ILE A 242 -0.09 -20.49 -20.32
CA ILE A 242 -0.48 -21.86 -20.65
C ILE A 242 0.28 -22.79 -19.71
N LEU A 243 -0.42 -23.40 -18.75
CA LEU A 243 0.18 -24.31 -17.80
C LEU A 243 0.59 -25.65 -18.45
N SER A 244 1.47 -26.39 -17.79
CA SER A 244 1.97 -27.70 -18.27
C SER A 244 0.86 -28.74 -18.48
N ASN A 245 -0.26 -28.62 -17.76
CA ASN A 245 -1.46 -29.45 -17.93
C ASN A 245 -2.40 -28.98 -19.06
N GLY A 246 -2.03 -27.92 -19.80
CA GLY A 246 -2.84 -27.31 -20.87
C GLY A 246 -3.88 -26.30 -20.40
N GLU A 247 -3.97 -26.02 -19.10
CA GLU A 247 -4.86 -25.00 -18.55
C GLU A 247 -4.45 -23.59 -19.01
N LEU A 248 -5.44 -22.77 -19.34
CA LEU A 248 -5.25 -21.39 -19.79
C LEU A 248 -5.57 -20.43 -18.64
N VAL A 249 -4.56 -19.74 -18.13
CA VAL A 249 -4.70 -18.79 -17.02
C VAL A 249 -4.58 -17.36 -17.57
N LYS A 250 -5.72 -16.66 -17.63
CA LYS A 250 -5.76 -15.26 -18.07
C LYS A 250 -5.27 -14.32 -16.96
N THR A 251 -4.55 -13.26 -17.34
CA THR A 251 -3.96 -12.26 -16.43
C THR A 251 -3.68 -10.93 -17.15
N HIS A 252 -3.04 -9.99 -16.45
CA HIS A 252 -2.69 -8.67 -16.95
C HIS A 252 -1.17 -8.52 -17.10
N LYS A 253 -0.68 -8.08 -18.27
CA LYS A 253 0.75 -7.79 -18.52
C LYS A 253 1.31 -6.81 -17.51
N ILE A 254 0.56 -5.74 -17.22
CA ILE A 254 0.96 -4.70 -16.26
C ILE A 254 1.20 -5.27 -14.86
N ILE A 255 0.39 -6.23 -14.41
CA ILE A 255 0.53 -6.85 -13.08
C ILE A 255 1.75 -7.76 -13.05
N LEU A 256 1.93 -8.58 -14.09
CA LEU A 256 3.12 -9.43 -14.21
C LEU A 256 4.42 -8.60 -14.26
N ALA A 257 4.46 -7.55 -15.08
CA ALA A 257 5.63 -6.69 -15.25
C ALA A 257 5.95 -5.85 -13.99
N ALA A 258 4.92 -5.48 -13.22
CA ALA A 258 5.10 -4.80 -11.95
C ALA A 258 5.82 -5.70 -10.93
N ARG A 259 5.51 -7.00 -10.93
CA ARG A 259 5.82 -7.91 -9.82
C ARG A 259 6.92 -8.93 -10.13
N SER A 260 7.35 -9.04 -11.38
CA SER A 260 8.40 -9.96 -11.84
C SER A 260 9.26 -9.28 -12.89
N GLU A 261 10.57 -9.23 -12.65
CA GLU A 261 11.52 -8.73 -13.63
C GLU A 261 11.60 -9.63 -14.85
N LEU A 262 11.45 -10.95 -14.69
CA LEU A 262 11.40 -11.88 -15.83
C LEU A 262 10.29 -11.50 -16.81
N TYR A 263 9.06 -11.32 -16.32
CA TYR A 263 7.94 -10.92 -17.16
C TYR A 263 8.10 -9.52 -17.73
N ARG A 264 8.65 -8.58 -16.95
CA ARG A 264 8.96 -7.23 -17.44
C ARG A 264 9.90 -7.28 -18.63
N HIS A 265 11.04 -7.96 -18.50
CA HIS A 265 12.00 -8.14 -19.59
C HIS A 265 11.37 -8.88 -20.76
N MET A 266 10.56 -9.90 -20.53
CA MET A 266 9.86 -10.63 -21.59
C MET A 266 8.98 -9.68 -22.43
N PHE A 267 8.21 -8.78 -21.80
CA PHE A 267 7.36 -7.85 -22.55
C PHE A 267 8.10 -6.67 -23.17
N GLU A 268 9.30 -6.34 -22.69
CA GLU A 268 10.14 -5.27 -23.25
C GLU A 268 11.03 -5.75 -24.40
N SER A 269 11.56 -6.97 -24.29
CA SER A 269 12.58 -7.50 -25.20
C SER A 269 12.00 -8.26 -26.40
N VAL A 270 10.80 -8.80 -26.26
CA VAL A 270 10.19 -9.65 -27.28
C VAL A 270 9.26 -8.79 -28.16
N VAL A 271 9.64 -8.57 -29.41
CA VAL A 271 8.81 -7.87 -30.45
C VAL A 271 7.66 -8.77 -30.95
N ASP A 272 7.38 -9.86 -30.24
CA ASP A 272 6.26 -10.74 -30.53
C ASP A 272 5.03 -10.16 -29.84
N ASN A 273 4.00 -9.88 -30.64
CA ASN A 273 2.69 -9.46 -30.13
C ASN A 273 1.92 -10.65 -29.52
N SER A 274 2.58 -11.77 -29.22
CA SER A 274 1.97 -12.91 -28.56
C SER A 274 1.23 -12.47 -27.29
N GLU A 275 -0.04 -12.86 -27.24
CA GLU A 275 -0.92 -12.68 -26.09
C GLU A 275 -0.82 -13.88 -25.14
N SER A 276 0.14 -14.78 -25.36
CA SER A 276 0.34 -15.95 -24.49
C SER A 276 1.77 -16.45 -24.36
N VAL A 277 2.05 -17.17 -23.27
CA VAL A 277 3.33 -17.86 -23.04
C VAL A 277 3.12 -19.19 -22.30
N PRO A 278 3.88 -20.25 -22.62
CA PRO A 278 3.90 -21.45 -21.80
C PRO A 278 4.56 -21.18 -20.43
N GLU A 279 3.99 -21.77 -19.39
CA GLU A 279 4.56 -21.87 -18.06
C GLU A 279 5.69 -22.92 -18.06
N THR A 280 6.86 -22.59 -17.52
CA THR A 280 8.07 -23.44 -17.62
C THR A 280 8.60 -23.93 -16.27
N THR A 281 7.99 -23.52 -15.15
CA THR A 281 8.41 -23.88 -13.79
C THR A 281 7.89 -25.24 -13.31
N ASN A 282 7.10 -25.94 -14.14
CA ASN A 282 6.52 -27.25 -13.85
C ASN A 282 5.74 -27.29 -12.53
N LYS A 283 5.11 -26.17 -12.17
CA LYS A 283 4.35 -26.07 -10.91
C LYS A 283 2.96 -26.66 -11.08
N THR A 284 2.40 -27.13 -9.98
CA THR A 284 1.00 -27.54 -9.97
C THR A 284 0.10 -26.33 -10.27
N SER A 285 -1.04 -26.57 -10.93
CA SER A 285 -2.02 -25.52 -11.21
C SER A 285 -2.41 -24.76 -9.93
N GLN A 286 -2.59 -25.48 -8.81
CA GLN A 286 -2.91 -24.86 -7.53
C GLN A 286 -1.80 -23.93 -7.02
N ALA A 287 -0.53 -24.35 -7.06
CA ALA A 287 0.58 -23.50 -6.66
C ALA A 287 0.69 -22.27 -7.58
N PHE A 288 0.49 -22.46 -8.89
CA PHE A 288 0.53 -21.36 -9.85
C PHE A 288 -0.57 -20.31 -9.62
N HIS A 289 -1.80 -20.73 -9.31
CA HIS A 289 -2.89 -19.81 -8.98
C HIS A 289 -2.59 -19.02 -7.70
N ILE A 290 -2.08 -19.67 -6.66
CA ILE A 290 -1.68 -18.97 -5.42
C ILE A 290 -0.56 -17.97 -5.70
N PHE A 291 0.42 -18.39 -6.50
CA PHE A 291 1.51 -17.52 -6.93
C PHE A 291 0.99 -16.30 -7.68
N LEU A 292 0.12 -16.49 -8.67
CA LEU A 292 -0.44 -15.41 -9.46
C LEU A 292 -1.34 -14.49 -8.63
N ASP A 293 -2.20 -15.03 -7.76
CA ASP A 293 -3.04 -14.26 -6.85
C ASP A 293 -2.20 -13.35 -5.93
N SER A 294 -1.01 -13.80 -5.53
CA SER A 294 -0.10 -13.00 -4.72
C SER A 294 0.40 -11.73 -5.44
N PHE A 295 0.45 -11.73 -6.78
CA PHE A 295 0.82 -10.55 -7.57
C PHE A 295 -0.22 -9.43 -7.44
N TYR A 296 -1.48 -9.79 -7.28
CA TYR A 296 -2.59 -8.83 -7.15
C TYR A 296 -2.86 -8.42 -5.71
N THR A 297 -2.54 -9.28 -4.74
CA THR A 297 -3.04 -9.14 -3.37
C THR A 297 -1.95 -8.92 -2.33
N ASP A 298 -0.69 -9.22 -2.68
CA ASP A 298 0.44 -9.31 -1.75
C ASP A 298 0.15 -10.23 -0.55
N LYS A 299 -0.53 -11.35 -0.82
CA LYS A 299 -0.93 -12.33 0.20
C LYS A 299 -0.72 -13.74 -0.31
N ILE A 300 -0.44 -14.63 0.63
CA ILE A 300 -0.50 -16.07 0.46
C ILE A 300 -1.53 -16.60 1.46
N PRO A 301 -2.42 -17.54 1.08
CA PRO A 301 -3.37 -18.12 2.02
C PRO A 301 -2.66 -18.77 3.21
N ASN A 302 -3.19 -18.58 4.42
CA ASN A 302 -2.59 -19.13 5.64
C ASN A 302 -2.60 -20.67 5.66
N GLU A 303 -3.57 -21.27 4.98
CA GLU A 303 -3.83 -22.70 4.95
C GLU A 303 -3.43 -23.28 3.58
N ILE A 304 -2.12 -23.42 3.36
CA ILE A 304 -1.57 -24.13 2.20
C ILE A 304 -0.77 -25.35 2.68
N SER A 305 -0.84 -26.44 1.90
CA SER A 305 -0.12 -27.67 2.22
C SER A 305 1.39 -27.46 2.22
N LYS A 306 2.13 -28.33 2.90
CA LYS A 306 3.60 -28.29 2.91
C LYS A 306 4.17 -28.40 1.49
N SER A 307 3.60 -29.26 0.64
CA SER A 307 4.04 -29.42 -0.75
C SER A 307 3.89 -28.13 -1.57
N ILE A 308 2.79 -27.40 -1.39
CA ILE A 308 2.57 -26.11 -2.07
C ILE A 308 3.56 -25.07 -1.56
N LYS A 309 3.87 -25.04 -0.25
CA LYS A 309 4.89 -24.13 0.29
C LYS A 309 6.25 -24.38 -0.34
N GLU A 310 6.67 -25.65 -0.41
CA GLU A 310 7.93 -26.05 -1.04
C GLU A 310 7.94 -25.64 -2.53
N GLU A 311 6.86 -25.89 -3.27
CA GLU A 311 6.73 -25.43 -4.66
C GLU A 311 6.82 -23.91 -4.80
N LEU A 312 6.18 -23.14 -3.92
CA LEU A 312 6.17 -21.67 -3.98
C LEU A 312 7.50 -21.04 -3.58
N SER A 313 8.26 -21.66 -2.67
CA SER A 313 9.60 -21.17 -2.27
C SER A 313 10.60 -21.24 -3.44
N ASP A 314 10.49 -22.23 -4.31
CA ASP A 314 11.37 -22.38 -5.49
C ASP A 314 11.07 -21.36 -6.61
N VAL A 315 9.87 -20.76 -6.57
CA VAL A 315 9.34 -19.89 -7.64
C VAL A 315 9.92 -18.47 -7.55
N SER A 316 10.28 -18.00 -6.36
CA SER A 316 10.73 -16.62 -6.16
C SER A 316 12.04 -16.31 -6.88
N GLU A 317 12.97 -17.26 -6.92
CA GLU A 317 14.25 -17.10 -7.62
C GLU A 317 14.07 -17.14 -9.14
N PHE A 318 13.24 -18.07 -9.63
CA PHE A 318 13.00 -18.23 -11.07
C PHE A 318 12.35 -16.98 -11.70
N PHE A 319 11.29 -16.46 -11.09
CA PHE A 319 10.55 -15.34 -11.65
C PHE A 319 11.17 -13.96 -11.37
N GLN A 320 12.30 -13.89 -10.66
CA GLN A 320 12.98 -12.65 -10.30
C GLN A 320 11.99 -11.63 -9.71
N LEU A 321 11.35 -12.04 -8.61
CA LEU A 321 10.30 -11.25 -7.99
C LEU A 321 10.87 -9.93 -7.44
N THR A 322 10.03 -8.90 -7.38
CA THR A 322 10.40 -7.68 -6.67
C THR A 322 10.70 -7.98 -5.21
N SER A 323 11.55 -7.15 -4.57
CA SER A 323 11.96 -7.38 -3.18
C SER A 323 10.78 -7.53 -2.21
N SER A 324 9.67 -6.85 -2.51
CA SER A 324 8.47 -6.92 -1.68
C SER A 324 7.76 -8.27 -1.74
N LEU A 325 7.62 -8.82 -2.94
CA LEU A 325 6.98 -10.11 -3.14
C LEU A 325 7.96 -11.25 -2.78
N GLN A 326 9.25 -11.10 -3.05
CA GLN A 326 10.28 -12.05 -2.61
C GLN A 326 10.24 -12.26 -1.08
N TYR A 327 10.16 -11.18 -0.30
CA TYR A 327 10.02 -11.25 1.16
C TYR A 327 8.78 -12.03 1.61
N LEU A 328 7.68 -11.96 0.86
CA LEU A 328 6.46 -12.72 1.15
C LEU A 328 6.67 -14.23 0.99
N PHE A 329 7.41 -14.65 -0.04
CA PHE A 329 7.72 -16.05 -0.32
C PHE A 329 8.81 -16.61 0.62
N GLU A 330 9.82 -15.81 0.99
CA GLU A 330 10.87 -16.23 1.93
C GLU A 330 10.31 -16.60 3.32
N LYS A 331 9.17 -16.02 3.72
CA LYS A 331 8.47 -16.34 4.98
C LYS A 331 7.72 -17.67 4.99
N LEU A 332 7.66 -18.39 3.86
CA LEU A 332 7.04 -19.71 3.81
C LEU A 332 7.92 -20.80 4.44
N ASN A 333 9.23 -20.54 4.57
CA ASN A 333 10.25 -21.43 5.13
C ASN A 333 10.42 -21.24 6.64
#